data_AF-A0A0Q8N857-F1
#
_entry.id   AF-A0A0Q8N857-F1
#
_cell.length_a   1.000
_cell.length_b   1.000
_cell.length_c   1.000
_cell.angle_alpha   90.00
_cell.angle_beta   90.00
_cell.angle_gamma   90.00
#
_symmetry.space_group_name_H-M   'P 1'
#
loop_
_entity.id
_entity.type
_entity.pdbx_description
1 polymer ?
#
loop_
_entity_poly.entity_id
_entity_poly.type
_entity_poly.pdbx_seq_one_letter_code
_entity_poly.pdbx_strand_id
1 'polypeptide(L)' 'MCIFGYYLAFKDKPFVMTIEQIKEKTLYGDYTLLGQVMGINAPAAKMRFFRGDEIAKKALLKIIANREALIKEFQNKTK' A
#
# COMPACT_ATOMS: atom_id res chain seq x y z
N MET A 1 4.33 29.81 -7.50
CA MET A 1 4.75 28.78 -6.54
C MET A 1 3.52 28.26 -5.81
N CYS A 2 2.79 27.30 -6.40
CA CYS A 2 1.72 26.55 -5.74
C CYS A 2 1.64 25.19 -6.45
N ILE A 3 2.53 24.29 -6.03
CA ILE A 3 2.55 22.91 -6.50
C ILE A 3 1.84 22.06 -5.43
N PHE A 4 1.04 21.09 -5.88
CA PHE A 4 0.50 19.95 -5.13
C PHE A 4 -0.65 20.18 -4.14
N GLY A 5 -1.84 20.41 -4.71
CA GLY A 5 -3.13 20.18 -4.05
C GLY A 5 -3.85 18.95 -4.62
N TYR A 6 -3.25 17.76 -4.50
CA TYR A 6 -3.94 16.48 -4.79
C TYR A 6 -3.82 15.56 -3.58
N TYR A 7 -4.48 15.92 -2.49
CA TYR A 7 -4.70 15.00 -1.37
C TYR A 7 -6.01 14.27 -1.63
N LEU A 8 -5.89 13.16 -2.37
CA LEU A 8 -6.99 12.27 -2.74
C LEU A 8 -7.68 11.73 -1.50
N ALA A 9 -8.94 12.11 -1.34
CA ALA A 9 -9.92 11.51 -0.45
C ALA A 9 -10.23 10.07 -0.92
N PHE A 10 -9.38 9.12 -0.54
CA PHE A 10 -9.59 7.70 -0.81
C PHE A 10 -10.50 7.13 0.27
N LYS A 11 -11.80 6.99 -0.07
CA LYS A 11 -12.84 6.37 0.74
C LYS A 11 -12.36 5.07 1.40
N ASP A 12 -12.34 5.06 2.73
CA ASP A 12 -12.11 3.87 3.54
C ASP A 12 -13.26 2.86 3.36
N LYS A 13 -13.07 1.87 2.47
CA LYS A 13 -13.79 0.60 2.56
C LYS A 13 -12.97 -0.32 3.48
N PRO A 14 -13.55 -0.88 4.56
CA PRO A 14 -12.85 -1.86 5.40
C PRO A 14 -12.79 -3.19 4.65
N PHE A 15 -11.79 -3.36 3.78
CA PHE A 15 -11.50 -4.66 3.18
C PHE A 15 -10.68 -5.46 4.19
N VAL A 16 -11.37 -6.29 4.98
CA VAL A 16 -10.75 -7.16 5.99
C VAL A 16 -10.08 -8.33 5.26
N MET A 17 -8.83 -8.16 4.83
CA MET A 17 -7.95 -9.26 4.43
C MET A 17 -7.16 -9.78 5.62
N THR A 18 -7.01 -11.10 5.73
CA THR A 18 -6.13 -11.71 6.72
C THR A 18 -4.66 -11.48 6.36
N ILE A 19 -3.78 -11.44 7.37
CA ILE A 19 -2.34 -11.15 7.22
C ILE A 19 -1.67 -12.10 6.21
N GLU A 20 -2.12 -13.34 6.14
CA GLU A 20 -1.64 -14.37 5.23
C GLU A 20 -1.98 -14.06 3.77
N GLN A 21 -3.22 -13.66 3.50
CA GLN A 21 -3.64 -13.25 2.17
C GLN A 21 -2.94 -11.95 1.72
N ILE A 22 -2.65 -11.05 2.67
CA ILE A 22 -1.86 -9.84 2.38
C ILE A 22 -0.42 -10.24 2.02
N LYS A 23 0.17 -11.24 2.69
CA LYS A 23 1.52 -11.74 2.37
C LYS A 23 1.60 -12.37 0.98
N GLU A 24 0.59 -13.12 0.57
CA GLU A 24 0.57 -13.74 -0.76
C GLU A 24 0.40 -12.70 -1.88
N LYS A 25 -0.38 -11.64 -1.64
CA LYS A 25 -0.56 -10.56 -2.62
C LYS A 25 0.53 -9.50 -2.60
N THR A 26 1.32 -9.41 -1.52
CA THR A 26 2.39 -8.40 -1.41
C THR A 26 3.60 -8.82 -2.21
N LEU A 27 4.02 -7.94 -3.10
CA LEU A 27 5.30 -8.05 -3.76
C LEU A 27 6.39 -7.46 -2.88
N TYR A 28 7.63 -7.85 -3.12
CA TYR A 28 8.79 -7.28 -2.42
C TYR A 28 8.84 -5.74 -2.55
N GLY A 29 8.40 -5.21 -3.70
CA GLY A 29 8.29 -3.77 -3.94
C GLY A 29 7.33 -3.05 -3.00
N ASP A 30 6.28 -3.70 -2.52
CA ASP A 30 5.30 -3.09 -1.61
C ASP A 30 5.90 -2.86 -0.22
N TYR A 31 6.84 -3.70 0.23
CA TYR A 31 7.58 -3.49 1.49
C TYR A 31 8.58 -2.34 1.39
N THR A 32 9.18 -2.13 0.22
CA THR A 32 10.03 -0.97 -0.06
C THR A 32 9.21 0.31 0.00
N LEU A 33 8.04 0.31 -0.64
CA LEU A 33 7.11 1.44 -0.64
C LEU A 33 6.54 1.71 0.76
N LEU A 34 6.25 0.65 1.52
CA LEU A 34 5.88 0.76 2.94
C LEU A 34 7.01 1.39 3.77
N GLY A 35 8.25 1.01 3.52
CA GLY A 35 9.43 1.62 4.12
C GLY A 35 9.48 3.13 3.85
N GLN A 36 9.32 3.53 2.59
CA GLN A 36 9.28 4.95 2.19
C GLN A 36 8.13 5.70 2.87
N VAL A 37 6.92 5.14 2.90
CA VAL A 37 5.74 5.74 3.55
C VAL A 37 5.96 5.92 5.05
N MET A 38 6.62 4.95 5.70
CA MET A 38 6.89 4.98 7.14
C MET A 38 8.21 5.69 7.49
N GLY A 39 9.00 6.15 6.51
CA GLY A 39 10.33 6.73 6.72
C GLY A 39 11.36 5.76 7.31
N ILE A 40 11.20 4.45 7.06
CA ILE A 40 12.06 3.39 7.58
C ILE A 40 12.57 2.48 6.47
N ASN A 41 13.58 1.67 6.77
CA ASN A 41 14.09 0.69 5.82
C ASN A 41 13.06 -0.42 5.54
N ALA A 42 13.04 -0.94 4.31
CA ALA A 42 12.15 -2.02 3.89
C ALA A 42 12.17 -3.26 4.82
N PRO A 43 13.33 -3.73 5.34
CA PRO A 43 13.36 -4.84 6.30
C PRO A 43 12.71 -4.49 7.64
N ALA A 44 12.85 -3.25 8.09
CA ALA A 44 12.22 -2.76 9.32
C ALA A 44 10.70 -2.64 9.15
N ALA A 45 10.23 -2.16 8.00
CA ALA A 45 8.81 -2.11 7.65
C ALA A 45 8.19 -3.51 7.60
N LYS A 46 8.90 -4.46 6.98
CA LYS A 46 8.53 -5.88 6.99
C LYS A 46 8.39 -6.37 8.43
N MET A 47 9.39 -6.21 9.27
CA MET A 47 9.33 -6.64 10.68
C MET A 47 8.16 -6.01 11.46
N ARG A 48 7.86 -4.72 11.27
CA ARG A 48 6.71 -4.06 11.91
C ARG A 48 5.38 -4.64 11.46
N PHE A 49 5.25 -4.93 10.17
CA PHE A 49 4.08 -5.62 9.64
C PHE A 49 3.91 -7.02 10.23
N PHE A 50 4.99 -7.81 10.31
CA PHE A 50 4.97 -9.14 10.96
C PHE A 50 4.62 -9.08 12.44
N ARG A 51 5.06 -8.03 13.15
CA ARG A 51 4.70 -7.78 14.55
C ARG A 51 3.23 -7.39 14.75
N GLY A 52 2.52 -7.11 13.66
CA GLY A 52 1.09 -6.84 13.70
C GLY A 52 0.73 -5.36 13.89
N ASP A 53 1.68 -4.45 13.73
CA ASP A 53 1.47 -3.00 13.85
C ASP A 53 0.33 -2.54 12.94
N GLU A 54 -0.70 -1.93 13.53
CA GLU A 54 -1.89 -1.48 12.81
C GLU A 54 -1.56 -0.42 11.76
N ILE A 55 -0.58 0.44 12.02
CA ILE A 55 -0.19 1.50 11.10
C ILE A 55 0.44 0.88 9.87
N ALA A 56 1.36 -0.07 10.06
CA ALA A 56 2.01 -0.79 8.98
C ALA A 56 0.99 -1.58 8.14
N LYS A 57 0.01 -2.23 8.77
CA LYS A 57 -1.08 -2.94 8.07
C LYS A 57 -1.93 -2.01 7.23
N LYS A 58 -2.40 -0.90 7.80
CA LYS A 58 -3.24 0.09 7.09
C LYS A 58 -2.48 0.68 5.90
N ALA A 59 -1.21 1.04 6.09
CA ALA A 59 -0.38 1.58 5.02
C ALA A 59 -0.16 0.56 3.89
N LEU A 60 0.17 -0.69 4.22
CA LEU A 60 0.39 -1.73 3.22
C LEU A 60 -0.87 -2.06 2.43
N LEU A 61 -2.03 -2.11 3.09
CA LEU A 61 -3.32 -2.29 2.43
C LEU A 61 -3.62 -1.16 1.43
N LYS A 62 -3.37 0.10 1.81
CA LYS A 62 -3.54 1.24 0.91
C LYS A 62 -2.61 1.16 -0.30
N ILE A 63 -1.37 0.72 -0.10
CA ILE A 63 -0.40 0.53 -1.19
C ILE A 63 -0.92 -0.50 -2.20
N ILE A 64 -1.39 -1.66 -1.72
CA ILE A 64 -1.92 -2.72 -2.58
C ILE A 64 -3.16 -2.24 -3.35
N ALA A 65 -4.09 -1.57 -2.67
CA ALA A 65 -5.31 -1.04 -3.29
C ALA A 65 -4.99 -0.02 -4.40
N ASN A 66 -4.04 0.89 -4.14
CA ASN A 66 -3.58 1.85 -5.14
C ASN A 66 -2.92 1.15 -6.33
N ARG A 67 -2.09 0.13 -6.08
CA ARG A 67 -1.46 -0.66 -7.15
C ARG A 67 -2.49 -1.36 -8.03
N GLU A 68 -3.49 -2.03 -7.45
CA GLU A 68 -4.57 -2.68 -8.20
C GLU A 68 -5.39 -1.66 -9.01
N ALA A 69 -5.71 -0.50 -8.42
CA ALA A 69 -6.42 0.58 -9.10
C ALA A 69 -5.63 1.12 -10.30
N LEU A 70 -4.33 1.37 -10.13
CA LEU A 70 -3.43 1.84 -11.18
C LEU A 70 -3.32 0.81 -12.32
N ILE A 71 -3.10 -0.46 -12.00
CA ILE A 71 -3.05 -1.53 -13.01
C ILE A 71 -4.34 -1.54 -13.83
N LYS A 72 -5.49 -1.47 -13.17
CA LYS A 72 -6.79 -1.46 -13.83
C LYS A 72 -6.98 -0.21 -14.71
N GLU A 73 -6.56 0.95 -14.24
CA GLU A 73 -6.69 2.21 -14.99
C GLU A 73 -5.87 2.19 -16.29
N PHE A 74 -4.61 1.72 -16.23
CA PHE A 74 -3.71 1.73 -17.38
C PHE A 74 -3.93 0.55 -18.33
N GLN A 75 -4.38 -0.61 -17.85
CA GLN A 75 -4.71 -1.74 -18.72
C GLN A 75 -6.02 -1.55 -19.50
N ASN A 76 -6.95 -0.72 -19.00
CA ASN A 76 -8.20 -0.42 -19.73
C ASN A 76 -8.04 0.67 -20.80
N LYS A 77 -6.96 1.44 -20.79
CA LYS A 77 -6.69 2.47 -21.81
C LYS A 77 -6.06 1.92 -23.09
N THR A 78 -5.62 0.67 -23.08
CA THR A 78 -4.95 -0.01 -24.21
C THR A 78 -5.86 -0.97 -25.00
N LYS A 79 -7.18 -0.87 -24.84
CA LYS A 79 -8.17 -1.58 -25.68
C LYS A 79 -8.96 -0.62 -26.55
#